data_AF-A0A932Z0M4-F1
#
_entry.id   AF-A0A932Z0M4-F1
#
_cell.length_a   1.000
_cell.length_b   1.000
_cell.length_c   1.000
_cell.angle_alpha   90.00
_cell.angle_beta   90.00
_cell.angle_gamma   90.00
#
_symmetry.space_group_name_H-M   'P 1'
#
loop_
_entity.id
_entity.type
_entity.pdbx_description
1 polymer ?
#
loop_
_entity_poly.entity_id
_entity_poly.type
_entity_poly.pdbx_seq_one_letter_code
_entity_poly.pdbx_strand_id
1 'polypeptide(L)'
;MARQATALGRRWYAIHTYSGYEENVAGNLKQRIDSMGMEDKIFNILIPKEKKIKIRNGKRKVIEEKIFPGFVMVEMVVTDVSWYVVRNTPNVTGFIGNGTTPTPISQEEIDALM
;
A
#
# COMPACT_ATOMS: atom_id res chain seq x y z
N MET A 1 18.99 18.55 -3.08
CA MET A 1 18.98 17.17 -3.60
C MET A 1 19.15 16.22 -2.42
N ALA A 2 18.08 15.68 -1.85
CA ALA A 2 18.17 14.73 -0.75
C ALA A 2 17.92 13.31 -1.28
N ARG A 3 18.94 12.75 -1.96
CA ARG A 3 19.05 11.30 -2.16
C ARG A 3 19.73 10.74 -0.92
N GLN A 4 18.98 10.49 0.14
CA GLN A 4 19.36 9.47 1.12
C GLN A 4 18.50 8.25 0.84
N ALA A 5 18.88 7.54 -0.22
CA ALA A 5 18.64 6.11 -0.30
C ALA A 5 19.54 5.48 0.77
N THR A 6 19.07 5.48 2.01
CA THR A 6 19.52 4.44 2.93
C THR A 6 19.15 3.14 2.22
N ALA A 7 20.13 2.25 2.00
CA ALA A 7 19.94 0.93 1.40
C ALA A 7 19.07 0.05 2.34
N LEU A 8 17.84 0.50 2.55
CA LEU A 8 16.80 -0.18 3.27
C LEU A 8 16.31 -1.18 2.23
N GLY A 9 16.57 -2.46 2.46
CA GLY A 9 16.10 -3.53 1.59
C GLY A 9 14.57 -3.57 1.52
N ARG A 10 14.01 -4.77 1.48
CA ARG A 10 12.56 -4.95 1.48
C ARG A 10 11.96 -4.36 2.77
N ARG A 11 11.13 -3.32 2.63
CA ARG A 11 10.42 -2.67 3.74
C ARG A 11 8.99 -2.31 3.35
N TRP A 12 8.15 -2.15 4.36
CA TRP A 12 6.79 -1.68 4.18
C TRP A 12 6.72 -0.16 4.21
N TYR A 13 5.85 0.39 3.36
CA TYR A 13 5.62 1.82 3.23
C TYR A 13 4.13 2.07 3.12
N ALA A 14 3.63 3.11 3.80
CA ALA A 14 2.26 3.57 3.60
C ALA A 14 2.18 4.57 2.45
N ILE A 15 1.17 4.35 1.61
CA ILE A 15 0.76 5.23 0.54
C ILE A 15 -0.58 5.84 0.91
N HIS A 16 -0.71 7.14 0.73
CA HIS A 16 -1.97 7.85 0.88
C HIS A 16 -2.70 7.90 -0.47
N THR A 17 -3.95 7.48 -0.47
CA THR A 17 -4.82 7.40 -1.64
C THR A 17 -6.12 8.14 -1.39
N TYR A 18 -6.86 8.46 -2.44
CA TYR A 18 -8.23 8.93 -2.26
C TYR A 18 -9.09 7.83 -1.60
N SER A 19 -9.83 8.20 -0.56
CA SER A 19 -10.73 7.30 0.15
C SER A 19 -11.76 6.70 -0.81
N GLY A 20 -11.93 5.38 -0.77
CA GLY A 20 -12.82 4.65 -1.66
C GLY A 20 -12.14 4.05 -2.91
N TYR A 21 -10.90 4.45 -3.21
CA TYR A 21 -10.14 3.95 -4.36
C TYR A 21 -9.03 2.96 -3.99
N GLU A 22 -8.94 2.53 -2.74
CA GLU A 22 -7.85 1.68 -2.23
C GLU A 22 -7.75 0.35 -3.00
N GLU A 23 -8.90 -0.28 -3.30
CA GLU A 23 -8.93 -1.52 -4.08
C GLU A 23 -8.51 -1.29 -5.53
N ASN A 24 -8.96 -0.19 -6.15
CA ASN A 24 -8.53 0.19 -7.49
C ASN A 24 -7.03 0.49 -7.54
N VAL A 25 -6.49 1.15 -6.51
CA VAL A 25 -5.05 1.44 -6.41
C VAL A 25 -4.26 0.13 -6.30
N ALA A 26 -4.69 -0.80 -5.44
CA ALA A 26 -4.03 -2.10 -5.31
C ALA A 26 -4.06 -2.89 -6.63
N GLY A 27 -5.20 -2.90 -7.32
CA GLY A 27 -5.32 -3.53 -8.64
C GLY A 27 -4.43 -2.89 -9.70
N ASN A 28 -4.42 -1.55 -9.77
CA ASN A 28 -3.57 -0.81 -10.71
C ASN A 28 -2.08 -0.99 -10.41
N LEU A 29 -1.69 -1.01 -9.14
CA LEU A 29 -0.32 -1.28 -8.72
C LEU A 29 0.08 -2.67 -9.17
N LYS A 30 -0.73 -3.70 -8.90
CA LYS A 30 -0.47 -5.07 -9.34
C LYS A 30 -0.29 -5.15 -10.86
N GLN A 31 -1.22 -4.59 -11.62
CA GLN A 31 -1.11 -4.59 -13.08
C GLN A 31 0.16 -3.88 -13.57
N ARG A 32 0.55 -2.77 -12.94
CA ARG A 32 1.80 -2.05 -13.28
C ARG A 32 3.04 -2.83 -12.90
N ILE A 33 3.02 -3.55 -11.78
CA ILE A 33 4.11 -4.43 -11.36
C ILE A 33 4.33 -5.51 -12.42
N ASP A 34 3.24 -6.17 -12.83
CA ASP A 34 3.27 -7.21 -13.84
C ASP A 34 3.71 -6.65 -15.22
N SER A 35 3.17 -5.50 -15.62
CA SER A 35 3.45 -4.90 -16.94
C SER A 35 4.86 -4.32 -17.07
N MET A 36 5.43 -3.80 -15.97
CA MET A 36 6.76 -3.17 -15.95
C MET A 36 7.85 -4.12 -15.44
N GLY A 37 7.49 -5.35 -15.07
CA GLY A 37 8.42 -6.35 -14.52
C GLY A 37 9.03 -5.91 -13.19
N MET A 38 8.25 -5.28 -12.31
CA MET A 38 8.71 -4.73 -11.02
C MET A 38 8.52 -5.71 -9.85
N GLU A 39 8.28 -6.99 -10.13
CA GLU A 39 8.12 -8.05 -9.13
C GLU A 39 9.39 -8.25 -8.28
N ASP A 40 10.54 -7.82 -8.80
CA ASP A 40 11.84 -7.81 -8.10
C ASP A 40 11.94 -6.72 -7.03
N LYS A 41 11.07 -5.70 -7.09
CA LYS A 41 11.12 -4.50 -6.25
C LYS A 41 9.88 -4.32 -5.40
N ILE A 42 8.70 -4.69 -5.89
CA ILE A 42 7.44 -4.58 -5.15
C ILE A 42 6.90 -5.99 -4.95
N PHE A 43 6.79 -6.40 -3.69
CA PHE A 43 6.54 -7.79 -3.32
C PHE A 43 5.10 -8.02 -2.90
N ASN A 44 4.56 -7.13 -2.06
CA ASN A 44 3.23 -7.28 -1.48
C ASN A 44 2.51 -5.94 -1.42
N ILE A 45 1.18 -6.02 -1.50
CA ILE A 45 0.27 -4.88 -1.33
C ILE A 45 -0.78 -5.32 -0.32
N LEU A 46 -0.93 -4.55 0.76
CA LEU A 46 -1.88 -4.80 1.83
C LEU A 46 -2.82 -3.59 1.95
N ILE A 47 -4.12 -3.88 1.98
CA ILE A 47 -5.15 -2.88 2.30
C ILE A 47 -5.61 -3.18 3.73
N PRO A 48 -5.53 -2.22 4.66
CA PRO A 48 -5.91 -2.43 6.05
C PRO A 48 -7.43 -2.51 6.18
N LYS A 49 -7.96 -3.74 6.13
CA LYS A 49 -9.40 -4.03 6.21
C LYS A 49 -9.66 -5.14 7.23
N GLU A 50 -10.67 -4.93 8.08
CA GLU A 50 -11.14 -5.90 9.06
C GLU A 50 -12.40 -6.61 8.54
N LYS A 51 -12.43 -7.94 8.63
CA LYS A 51 -13.63 -8.72 8.29
C LYS A 51 -14.60 -8.71 9.47
N LYS A 52 -15.68 -7.96 9.37
CA LYS A 52 -16.79 -8.01 10.34
C LYS A 52 -17.93 -8.87 9.84
N ILE A 53 -18.48 -9.69 10.72
CA ILE A 53 -19.69 -10.47 10.43
C ILE A 53 -20.89 -9.61 10.82
N LYS A 54 -21.60 -9.05 9.83
CA LYS A 54 -22.93 -8.47 10.08
C LYS A 54 -24.00 -9.52 9.86
N ILE A 55 -24.90 -9.64 10.83
CA ILE A 55 -26.11 -10.45 10.70
C ILE A 55 -27.21 -9.52 10.17
N ARG A 56 -27.71 -9.80 8.96
CA ARG A 56 -28.84 -9.07 8.37
C ARG A 56 -29.87 -10.10 7.90
N ASN A 57 -31.11 -10.02 8.41
CA ASN A 57 -32.18 -11.00 8.18
C ASN A 57 -31.76 -12.46 8.45
N GLY A 58 -31.05 -12.73 9.55
CA GLY A 58 -30.64 -14.07 9.94
C GLY A 58 -29.53 -14.71 9.09
N LYS A 59 -29.10 -14.06 7.99
CA LYS A 59 -27.94 -14.49 7.19
C LYS A 59 -26.69 -13.75 7.67
N ARG A 60 -25.63 -14.51 7.94
CA ARG A 60 -24.29 -13.98 8.25
C ARG A 60 -23.68 -13.48 6.96
N LYS A 61 -23.42 -12.18 6.85
CA LYS A 61 -22.67 -11.59 5.74
C LYS A 61 -21.33 -11.10 6.28
N VAL A 62 -20.24 -11.59 5.68
CA VAL A 62 -18.90 -11.03 5.93
C VAL A 62 -18.85 -9.70 5.18
N ILE A 63 -18.64 -8.62 5.91
CA ILE A 63 -18.45 -7.28 5.37
C ILE A 63 -17.03 -6.87 5.75
N GLU A 64 -16.30 -6.37 4.77
CA GLU A 64 -14.96 -5.83 4.98
C GLU A 64 -15.11 -4.35 5.37
N GLU A 65 -14.72 -4.01 6.60
CA GLU A 65 -14.68 -2.63 7.09
C GLU A 65 -13.24 -2.13 7.06
N LYS A 66 -13.02 -0.94 6.48
CA LYS A 66 -11.68 -0.37 6.33
C LYS A 66 -11.23 0.22 7.67
N ILE A 67 -10.08 -0.21 8.18
CA ILE A 67 -9.52 0.29 9.44
C ILE A 67 -8.92 1.69 9.21
N PHE A 68 -8.20 1.86 8.10
CA PHE A 68 -7.59 3.12 7.69
C PHE A 68 -8.05 3.48 6.26
N PRO A 69 -9.18 4.22 6.11
CA PRO A 69 -9.62 4.67 4.79
C PRO A 69 -8.59 5.63 4.19
N GLY A 70 -8.29 5.46 2.90
CA GLY A 70 -7.27 6.24 2.19
C GLY A 70 -5.83 5.79 2.39
N PHE A 71 -5.58 4.63 3.01
CA PHE A 71 -4.24 4.09 3.18
C PHE A 71 -4.09 2.73 2.51
N VAL A 72 -2.95 2.55 1.83
CA VAL A 72 -2.51 1.28 1.27
C VAL A 72 -1.06 1.05 1.70
N MET A 73 -0.77 -0.12 2.24
CA MET A 73 0.58 -0.52 2.61
C MET A 73 1.20 -1.29 1.44
N VAL A 74 2.40 -0.90 1.05
CA VAL A 74 3.17 -1.58 -0.01
C VAL A 74 4.49 -2.04 0.56
N GLU A 75 4.84 -3.29 0.26
CA GLU A 75 6.14 -3.84 0.57
C GLU A 75 7.03 -3.73 -0.65
N MET A 76 8.06 -2.89 -0.57
CA MET A 76 8.95 -2.66 -1.70
C MET A 76 10.37 -2.28 -1.29
N VAL A 77 11.30 -2.36 -2.24
CA VAL A 77 12.60 -1.71 -2.17
C VAL A 77 12.48 -0.32 -2.79
N VAL A 78 12.86 0.72 -2.06
CA VAL A 78 12.79 2.10 -2.54
C VAL A 78 13.93 2.36 -3.53
N THR A 79 13.56 2.49 -4.79
CA THR A 79 14.42 2.88 -5.90
C THR A 79 13.73 4.01 -6.66
N ASP A 80 14.48 4.79 -7.46
CA ASP A 80 13.89 5.87 -8.27
C ASP A 80 12.74 5.35 -9.16
N VAL A 81 12.85 4.10 -9.66
CA VAL A 81 11.83 3.46 -10.50
C VAL A 81 10.60 3.02 -9.70
N SER A 82 10.79 2.28 -8.59
CA SER A 82 9.65 1.81 -7.78
C SER A 82 8.89 2.97 -7.16
N TRP A 83 9.61 4.00 -6.72
CA TRP A 83 9.02 5.25 -6.27
C TRP A 83 8.18 5.92 -7.37
N TYR A 84 8.71 6.01 -8.59
CA TYR A 84 7.99 6.59 -9.73
C TYR A 84 6.72 5.80 -10.09
N VAL A 85 6.78 4.46 -10.10
CA VAL A 85 5.63 3.60 -10.43
C VAL A 85 4.49 3.83 -9.46
N VAL A 86 4.77 3.85 -8.16
CA VAL A 86 3.74 4.08 -7.13
C VAL A 86 3.17 5.48 -7.26
N ARG A 87 4.02 6.50 -7.39
CA ARG A 87 3.61 7.90 -7.43
C ARG A 87 2.85 8.28 -8.71
N ASN A 88 3.08 7.54 -9.80
CA ASN A 88 2.38 7.71 -11.08
C ASN A 88 1.17 6.77 -11.23
N THR A 89 0.80 6.06 -10.17
CA THR A 89 -0.42 5.24 -10.16
C THR A 89 -1.64 6.13 -9.91
N PRO A 90 -2.74 5.98 -10.69
CA PRO A 90 -3.94 6.77 -10.49
C PRO A 90 -4.50 6.64 -9.08
N ASN A 91 -5.04 7.73 -8.54
CA ASN A 91 -5.63 7.84 -7.20
C ASN A 91 -4.64 7.76 -6.02
N VAL A 92 -3.33 7.66 -6.30
CA VAL A 92 -2.27 7.84 -5.29
C VAL A 92 -2.00 9.33 -5.13
N THR A 93 -2.07 9.81 -3.89
CA THR A 93 -1.75 11.21 -3.54
C THR A 93 -0.27 11.36 -3.17
N GLY A 94 0.34 10.32 -2.59
CA GLY A 94 1.77 10.31 -2.28
C GLY A 94 2.12 9.26 -1.24
N PHE A 95 3.41 9.20 -0.88
CA PHE A 95 3.87 8.40 0.25
C PHE A 95 3.70 9.15 1.56
N ILE A 96 3.54 8.40 2.65
CA ILE A 96 3.61 8.95 4.00
C ILE A 96 5.09 9.18 4.37
N GLY A 97 5.41 10.41 4.76
CA GLY A 97 6.76 10.79 5.19
C GLY A 97 7.04 12.28 5.01
N ASN A 98 8.26 12.69 5.35
CA ASN A 98 8.69 14.08 5.22
C ASN A 98 9.07 14.39 3.76
N GLY A 99 8.09 14.88 3.00
CA GLY A 99 8.29 15.39 1.65
C GLY A 99 8.48 14.30 0.61
N THR A 100 9.73 14.05 0.19
CA THR A 100 10.05 13.11 -0.91
C THR A 100 10.50 11.73 -0.43
N THR A 101 10.81 11.57 0.86
CA THR A 101 11.34 10.33 1.41
C THR A 101 10.23 9.56 2.12
N PRO A 102 9.89 8.33 1.67
CA PRO A 102 8.87 7.52 2.31
C PRO A 102 9.37 7.00 3.67
N THR A 103 8.53 7.08 4.69
CA THR A 103 8.84 6.54 6.03
C THR A 103 8.56 5.03 6.04
N PRO A 104 9.55 4.19 6.38
CA PRO A 104 9.32 2.75 6.49
C PRO A 104 8.47 2.44 7.72
N ILE A 105 7.56 1.48 7.57
CA ILE A 105 6.76 0.87 8.64
C ILE A 105 7.50 -0.38 9.12
N SER A 106 7.43 -0.64 10.43
CA SER A 106 8.03 -1.82 11.04
C SER A 106 7.23 -3.07 10.67
N GLN A 107 7.91 -4.21 10.50
CA GLN A 107 7.23 -5.48 10.19
C GLN A 107 6.19 -5.84 11.27
N GLU A 108 6.51 -5.59 12.54
CA GLU A 108 5.61 -5.81 13.68
C GLU A 108 4.29 -5.03 13.56
N GLU A 109 4.33 -3.80 13.05
CA GLU A 109 3.12 -2.98 12.85
C GLU A 109 2.27 -3.52 11.70
N ILE A 110 2.89 -4.09 10.67
CA ILE A 110 2.19 -4.70 9.54
C ILE A 110 1.60 -6.05 9.94
N ASP A 111 2.33 -6.85 10.71
CA ASP A 111 1.85 -8.13 11.23
C ASP A 111 0.65 -7.92 12.16
N ALA A 112 0.57 -6.80 12.87
CA ALA A 112 -0.61 -6.41 13.64
C ALA A 112 -1.84 -6.03 12.77
N LEU A 113 -1.65 -5.76 11.48
CA LEU A 113 -2.70 -5.38 10.53
C LEU A 113 -3.17 -6.52 9.62
N MET A 114 -2.42 -7.62 9.55
CA MET A 114 -2.80 -8.84 8.81
C MET A 114 -3.78 -9.71 9.60
#